data_AF-A0A4Z0ZAL6-F1
#
_entry.id   AF-A0A4Z0ZAL6-F1
#
_cell.length_a   1.000
_cell.length_b   1.000
_cell.length_c   1.000
_cell.angle_alpha   90.00
_cell.angle_beta   90.00
_cell.angle_gamma   90.00
#
_symmetry.space_group_name_H-M   'P 1'
#
loop_
_entity.id
_entity.type
_entity.pdbx_description
1 polymer ?
#
loop_
_entity_poly.entity_id
_entity_poly.type
_entity_poly.pdbx_seq_one_letter_code
_entity_poly.pdbx_strand_id
1 'polypeptide(L)'
;MASSSSRPILVEAESFTNFGGWVLDSQFDLEMGSPYLMAHGNGCPVADATTMVDIPTTDCYYVWVRAKDWVPGHHPGRFTLKVGDTTFATEFGANDRDWSWEFGGKIRLAAGGTNLTLHDLTGFNGRCDAIYFSTEDAAPPNGNDDAARAWRRQIRGLSDQPVDGGTFDVVIIGGGIPSIVTALTAARLGQRIALVQDRPVLGGNASVEIGLRPRGVCGPLVDELLDGELNATVLLGHTVFAAATTNSSIVSIDIRDTRTGWESRLSAAMFIDCSGRALLGHYAGAETLFGEESRDEYGEPLAPVKKSKVHHGNTVFFRTRMADLPVPFPSVPWAVEVAKDFANLGGQLVKPGVENGEGPFASSQYEVKSKPVRRRMARPLTHFWEYGQYLDPYMNGEHIRDHLLRAIYGAFSNVKKLEPLEYAGLELDWVAYVAAQGEFRRYKGDHVLTEMDIRNHTQFPDAVVKNGGAFCLHYPGDAKYNFRVKDWEWDERDGKDYDICHGIVDIWRISRIRHII
;
A
#
# COMPACT_ATOMS: atom_id res chain seq x y z
N MET A 1 48.84 -19.05 1.65
CA MET A 1 47.63 -19.03 2.48
C MET A 1 46.70 -17.99 1.88
N ALA A 2 45.63 -18.41 1.21
CA ALA A 2 44.60 -17.47 0.80
C ALA A 2 43.98 -16.90 2.08
N SER A 3 44.09 -15.59 2.28
CA SER A 3 43.35 -14.86 3.30
C SER A 3 41.88 -15.26 3.19
N SER A 4 41.33 -15.94 4.20
CA SER A 4 39.89 -16.16 4.28
C SER A 4 39.25 -14.81 4.61
N SER A 5 39.01 -13.98 3.60
CA SER A 5 38.24 -12.75 3.78
C SER A 5 36.89 -13.15 4.39
N SER A 6 36.52 -12.54 5.53
CA SER A 6 35.18 -12.75 6.09
C SER A 6 34.14 -12.42 5.01
N ARG A 7 33.12 -13.26 4.89
CA ARG A 7 32.01 -12.94 3.97
C ARG A 7 31.15 -11.87 4.63
N PRO A 8 30.79 -10.80 3.90
CA PRO A 8 29.87 -9.82 4.43
C PRO A 8 28.48 -10.46 4.65
N ILE A 9 27.71 -9.89 5.57
CA ILE A 9 26.39 -10.40 5.96
C ILE A 9 25.36 -9.32 5.65
N LEU A 10 24.33 -9.66 4.88
CA LEU A 10 23.16 -8.82 4.66
C LEU A 10 21.96 -9.45 5.35
N VAL A 11 21.39 -8.75 6.33
CA VAL A 11 20.16 -9.14 7.02
C VAL A 11 19.06 -8.21 6.55
N GLU A 12 18.15 -8.73 5.75
CA GLU A 12 16.99 -7.96 5.28
C GLU A 12 15.94 -7.95 6.40
N ALA A 13 15.30 -6.82 6.67
CA ALA A 13 14.45 -6.64 7.84
C ALA A 13 13.22 -7.56 7.80
N GLU A 14 12.71 -7.88 6.61
CA GLU A 14 11.62 -8.83 6.42
C GLU A 14 11.97 -10.28 6.80
N SER A 15 13.27 -10.60 6.92
CA SER A 15 13.75 -11.89 7.40
C SER A 15 13.69 -12.04 8.93
N PHE A 16 13.34 -10.97 9.66
CA PHE A 16 13.19 -11.04 11.12
C PHE A 16 12.17 -12.12 11.50
N THR A 17 12.45 -12.83 12.59
CA THR A 17 11.61 -13.94 13.06
C THR A 17 10.52 -13.48 14.01
N ASN A 18 10.70 -12.32 14.64
CA ASN A 18 9.70 -11.67 15.47
C ASN A 18 9.66 -10.16 15.14
N PHE A 19 8.52 -9.66 14.68
CA PHE A 19 8.36 -8.24 14.41
C PHE A 19 8.01 -7.41 15.66
N GLY A 20 7.68 -8.05 16.78
CA GLY A 20 7.21 -7.33 17.97
C GLY A 20 5.95 -6.54 17.65
N GLY A 21 6.03 -5.21 17.71
CA GLY A 21 4.97 -4.31 17.25
C GLY A 21 5.28 -3.61 15.92
N TRP A 22 6.38 -3.95 15.25
CA TRP A 22 6.66 -3.50 13.87
C TRP A 22 5.75 -4.24 12.89
N VAL A 23 5.46 -3.59 11.76
CA VAL A 23 4.70 -4.18 10.65
C VAL A 23 5.61 -4.34 9.43
N LEU A 24 5.36 -5.40 8.65
CA LEU A 24 6.03 -5.62 7.36
C LEU A 24 5.25 -4.92 6.25
N ASP A 25 5.86 -3.93 5.62
CA ASP A 25 5.30 -3.28 4.44
C ASP A 25 5.98 -3.78 3.16
N SER A 26 5.17 -4.37 2.27
CA SER A 26 5.58 -4.81 0.94
C SER A 26 4.86 -4.06 -0.19
N GLN A 27 3.99 -3.10 0.11
CA GLN A 27 3.19 -2.36 -0.89
C GLN A 27 4.08 -1.59 -1.87
N PHE A 28 5.27 -1.19 -1.41
CA PHE A 28 6.20 -0.34 -2.16
C PHE A 28 7.43 -1.09 -2.68
N ASP A 29 7.47 -2.42 -2.66
CA ASP A 29 8.63 -3.22 -3.12
C ASP A 29 9.12 -2.81 -4.52
N LEU A 30 8.21 -2.48 -5.45
CA LEU A 30 8.57 -2.00 -6.80
C LEU A 30 9.21 -0.60 -6.79
N GLU A 31 8.76 0.29 -5.90
CA GLU A 31 9.29 1.65 -5.73
C GLU A 31 10.62 1.61 -4.94
N MET A 32 10.73 0.71 -3.97
CA MET A 32 11.79 0.71 -2.97
C MET A 32 12.90 -0.33 -3.20
N GLY A 33 12.60 -1.34 -4.01
CA GLY A 33 13.47 -2.47 -4.33
C GLY A 33 13.48 -3.60 -3.29
N SER A 34 12.77 -3.43 -2.18
CA SER A 34 12.61 -4.42 -1.11
C SER A 34 11.45 -4.04 -0.17
N PRO A 35 10.83 -5.01 0.51
CA PRO A 35 9.99 -4.77 1.68
C PRO A 35 10.80 -4.21 2.85
N TYR A 36 10.12 -3.67 3.86
CA TYR A 36 10.79 -3.17 5.06
C TYR A 36 9.91 -3.28 6.31
N LEU A 37 10.54 -3.23 7.48
CA LEU A 37 9.83 -3.11 8.75
C LEU A 37 9.54 -1.64 9.07
N MET A 38 8.33 -1.38 9.55
CA MET A 38 7.87 -0.06 9.97
C MET A 38 7.30 -0.07 11.39
N ALA A 39 7.77 0.82 12.25
CA ALA A 39 7.30 1.00 13.62
C ALA A 39 6.00 1.84 13.67
N HIS A 40 4.87 1.24 13.29
CA HIS A 40 3.58 1.93 13.15
C HIS A 40 2.82 2.06 14.49
N GLY A 41 3.40 2.77 15.44
CA GLY A 41 2.91 2.86 16.82
C GLY A 41 1.89 3.97 17.13
N ASN A 42 1.55 4.80 16.14
CA ASN A 42 0.59 5.92 16.28
C ASN A 42 0.90 6.87 17.46
N GLY A 43 2.18 7.15 17.69
CA GLY A 43 2.66 8.04 18.75
C GLY A 43 3.05 7.33 20.06
N CYS A 44 2.97 6.00 20.10
CA CYS A 44 3.50 5.18 21.18
C CYS A 44 4.59 4.25 20.62
N PRO A 45 5.80 4.21 21.18
CA PRO A 45 6.83 3.28 20.74
C PRO A 45 6.33 1.83 20.72
N VAL A 46 6.62 1.13 19.62
CA VAL A 46 6.20 -0.27 19.46
C VAL A 46 7.18 -1.22 20.15
N ALA A 47 6.72 -2.45 20.44
CA ALA A 47 7.58 -3.49 20.96
C ALA A 47 8.68 -3.88 19.95
N ASP A 48 9.85 -4.23 20.46
CA ASP A 48 11.04 -4.51 19.65
C ASP A 48 10.84 -5.63 18.62
N ALA A 49 11.38 -5.41 17.41
CA ALA A 49 11.56 -6.49 16.44
C ALA A 49 12.90 -7.19 16.71
N THR A 50 12.92 -8.52 16.66
CA THR A 50 14.11 -9.32 16.92
C THR A 50 14.34 -10.43 15.90
N THR A 51 15.61 -10.76 15.70
CA THR A 51 16.04 -11.92 14.92
C THR A 51 17.41 -12.39 15.36
N MET A 52 17.79 -13.60 14.96
CA MET A 52 19.12 -14.15 15.19
C MET A 52 19.87 -14.26 13.87
N VAL A 53 21.11 -13.79 13.85
CA VAL A 53 22.01 -13.88 12.70
C VAL A 53 23.22 -14.75 13.06
N ASP A 54 23.69 -15.57 12.14
CA ASP A 54 24.92 -16.34 12.31
C ASP A 54 26.13 -15.51 11.83
N ILE A 55 27.09 -15.29 12.71
CA ILE A 55 28.35 -14.60 12.40
C ILE A 55 29.38 -15.66 11.98
N PRO A 56 29.89 -15.64 10.74
CA PRO A 56 30.72 -16.73 10.23
C PRO A 56 32.13 -16.74 10.84
N THR A 57 32.67 -15.55 11.16
CA THR A 57 34.04 -15.39 11.66
C THR A 57 34.11 -14.35 12.76
N THR A 58 34.92 -14.63 13.79
CA THR A 58 35.21 -13.65 14.84
C THR A 58 36.05 -12.51 14.26
N ASP A 59 35.46 -11.33 14.09
CA ASP A 59 36.14 -10.15 13.53
C ASP A 59 35.49 -8.83 14.01
N CYS A 60 36.08 -7.71 13.60
CA CYS A 60 35.52 -6.38 13.74
C CYS A 60 34.70 -6.03 12.49
N TYR A 61 33.41 -5.80 12.66
CA TYR A 61 32.48 -5.48 11.58
C TYR A 61 32.07 -4.01 11.63
N TYR A 62 32.08 -3.36 10.48
CA TYR A 62 31.36 -2.14 10.17
C TYR A 62 29.89 -2.49 9.96
N VAL A 63 29.02 -1.83 10.71
CA VAL A 63 27.57 -2.08 10.66
C VAL A 63 26.90 -0.88 9.99
N TRP A 64 26.16 -1.16 8.92
CA TRP A 64 25.36 -0.20 8.18
C TRP A 64 23.89 -0.60 8.27
N VAL A 65 23.00 0.38 8.41
CA VAL A 65 21.55 0.15 8.43
C VAL A 65 20.92 0.96 7.31
N ARG A 66 20.14 0.32 6.43
CA ARG A 66 19.35 1.01 5.43
C ARG A 66 18.04 1.45 6.05
N ALA A 67 17.86 2.75 6.16
CA ALA A 67 16.71 3.37 6.80
C ALA A 67 16.25 4.58 5.98
N LYS A 68 15.07 5.10 6.33
CA LYS A 68 14.50 6.30 5.75
C LYS A 68 14.12 7.28 6.84
N ASP A 69 14.55 8.51 6.65
CA ASP A 69 13.95 9.64 7.34
C ASP A 69 12.71 10.10 6.55
N TRP A 70 11.55 9.62 6.98
CA TRP A 70 10.30 9.85 6.25
C TRP A 70 9.74 11.28 6.45
N VAL A 71 10.25 12.04 7.43
CA VAL A 71 9.97 13.49 7.56
C VAL A 71 11.26 14.25 7.91
N PRO A 72 12.07 14.58 6.88
CA PRO A 72 13.26 15.39 7.05
C PRO A 72 13.02 16.69 7.83
N GLY A 73 13.99 17.07 8.65
CA GLY A 73 14.00 18.22 9.55
C GLY A 73 13.35 17.97 10.92
N HIS A 74 12.58 16.88 11.06
CA HIS A 74 11.88 16.55 12.30
C HIS A 74 12.16 15.13 12.80
N HIS A 75 12.49 14.21 11.89
CA HIS A 75 12.92 12.85 12.20
C HIS A 75 11.95 12.11 13.13
N PRO A 76 10.64 12.01 12.84
CA PRO A 76 9.72 11.38 13.76
C PRO A 76 9.85 9.86 13.80
N GLY A 77 10.48 9.21 12.82
CA GLY A 77 10.63 7.75 12.75
C GLY A 77 11.98 7.24 13.22
N ARG A 78 12.43 7.63 14.42
CA ARG A 78 13.75 7.20 14.92
C ARG A 78 13.71 5.87 15.62
N PHE A 79 14.77 5.10 15.45
CA PHE A 79 14.98 3.83 16.12
C PHE A 79 16.46 3.58 16.37
N THR A 80 16.76 2.59 17.22
CA THR A 80 18.14 2.12 17.47
C THR A 80 18.28 0.66 17.10
N LEU A 81 19.52 0.27 16.79
CA LEU A 81 19.90 -1.12 16.59
C LEU A 81 20.71 -1.60 17.81
N LYS A 82 20.33 -2.76 18.35
CA LYS A 82 21.15 -3.51 19.31
C LYS A 82 21.63 -4.81 18.67
N VAL A 83 22.91 -5.11 18.83
CA VAL A 83 23.59 -6.31 18.31
C VAL A 83 24.26 -7.04 19.48
N GLY A 84 23.80 -8.25 19.76
CA GLY A 84 24.13 -8.97 20.99
C GLY A 84 23.68 -8.14 22.19
N ASP A 85 24.62 -7.78 23.06
CA ASP A 85 24.38 -6.92 24.22
C ASP A 85 24.69 -5.44 23.98
N THR A 86 25.20 -5.08 22.80
CA THR A 86 25.63 -3.71 22.48
C THR A 86 24.54 -2.95 21.75
N THR A 87 24.02 -1.88 22.35
CA THR A 87 23.16 -0.91 21.66
C THR A 87 24.04 0.14 20.99
N PHE A 88 23.83 0.37 19.69
CA PHE A 88 24.51 1.42 18.96
C PHE A 88 24.01 2.81 19.41
N ALA A 89 24.92 3.78 19.49
CA ALA A 89 24.59 5.16 19.87
C ALA A 89 23.88 5.94 18.74
N THR A 90 23.98 5.45 17.50
CA THR A 90 23.31 6.06 16.34
C THR A 90 21.81 5.85 16.43
N GLU A 91 21.05 6.96 16.35
CA GLU A 91 19.62 6.94 16.06
C GLU A 91 19.43 6.94 14.55
N PHE A 92 18.89 5.86 14.00
CA PHE A 92 18.62 5.70 12.57
C PHE A 92 17.30 6.36 12.18
N GLY A 93 17.14 6.69 10.89
CA GLY A 93 15.96 7.40 10.39
C GLY A 93 15.95 8.90 10.74
N ALA A 94 17.13 9.48 11.02
CA ALA A 94 17.31 10.85 11.48
C ALA A 94 18.42 11.59 10.72
N ASN A 95 18.42 11.47 9.39
CA ASN A 95 19.54 11.89 8.54
C ASN A 95 19.16 12.83 7.38
N ASP A 96 17.91 13.31 7.34
CA ASP A 96 17.35 14.17 6.28
C ASP A 96 17.36 13.54 4.87
N ARG A 97 17.51 12.22 4.79
CA ARG A 97 17.57 11.51 3.52
C ARG A 97 16.39 10.56 3.40
N ASP A 98 16.00 10.36 2.14
CA ASP A 98 15.22 9.20 1.77
C ASP A 98 16.02 7.90 2.06
N TRP A 99 15.54 6.77 1.55
CA TRP A 99 16.21 5.48 1.73
C TRP A 99 17.70 5.52 1.44
N SER A 100 18.50 5.30 2.49
CA SER A 100 19.95 5.41 2.46
C SER A 100 20.61 4.53 3.52
N TRP A 101 21.87 4.16 3.26
CA TRP A 101 22.70 3.45 4.23
C TRP A 101 23.30 4.41 5.25
N GLU A 102 22.99 4.17 6.51
CA GLU A 102 23.49 4.90 7.67
C GLU A 102 24.55 4.07 8.40
N PHE A 103 25.69 4.68 8.69
CA PHE A 103 26.74 4.00 9.46
C PHE A 103 26.34 3.94 10.93
N GLY A 104 26.16 2.72 11.46
CA GLY A 104 25.87 2.49 12.87
C GLY A 104 27.11 2.58 13.74
N GLY A 105 28.21 1.98 13.29
CA GLY A 105 29.46 1.94 14.04
C GLY A 105 30.26 0.66 13.77
N LYS A 106 31.26 0.41 14.62
CA LYS A 106 32.08 -0.81 14.57
C LYS A 106 31.81 -1.67 15.79
N ILE A 107 31.71 -2.97 15.59
CA ILE A 107 31.52 -3.93 16.68
C ILE A 107 32.38 -5.17 16.45
N ARG A 108 33.01 -5.67 17.52
CA ARG A 108 33.71 -6.95 17.48
C ARG A 108 32.71 -8.05 17.82
N LEU A 109 32.49 -8.98 16.89
CA LEU A 109 31.58 -10.10 17.05
C LEU A 109 32.36 -11.40 17.11
N ALA A 110 31.90 -12.34 17.94
CA ALA A 110 32.39 -13.71 17.93
C ALA A 110 31.63 -14.51 16.88
N ALA A 111 32.27 -15.54 16.30
CA ALA A 111 31.58 -16.48 15.43
C ALA A 111 30.43 -17.19 16.18
N GLY A 112 29.31 -17.41 15.48
CA GLY A 112 28.09 -18.03 15.99
C GLY A 112 26.89 -17.08 16.03
N GLY A 113 25.80 -17.54 16.65
CA GLY A 113 24.54 -16.81 16.71
C GLY A 113 24.62 -15.51 17.52
N THR A 114 24.17 -14.41 16.92
CA THR A 114 24.06 -13.09 17.53
C THR A 114 22.63 -12.56 17.39
N ASN A 115 22.07 -12.04 18.47
CA ASN A 115 20.73 -11.45 18.43
C ASN A 115 20.77 -10.02 17.88
N LEU A 116 19.83 -9.68 17.01
CA LEU A 116 19.59 -8.33 16.51
C LEU A 116 18.26 -7.83 17.06
N THR A 117 18.22 -6.57 17.46
CA THR A 117 17.02 -5.93 18.00
C THR A 117 16.86 -4.53 17.42
N LEU A 118 15.71 -4.27 16.80
CA LEU A 118 15.28 -2.93 16.41
C LEU A 118 14.37 -2.37 17.49
N HIS A 119 14.78 -1.24 18.08
CA HIS A 119 14.06 -0.57 19.15
C HIS A 119 13.52 0.77 18.67
N ASP A 120 12.20 0.90 18.61
CA ASP A 120 11.52 2.15 18.25
C ASP A 120 11.62 3.17 19.39
N LEU A 121 11.97 4.41 19.06
CA LEU A 121 12.14 5.49 20.04
C LEU A 121 10.93 6.44 20.11
N THR A 122 10.02 6.36 19.15
CA THR A 122 9.12 7.48 18.83
C THR A 122 7.66 7.08 18.65
N GLY A 123 7.38 5.88 18.14
CA GLY A 123 6.03 5.47 17.77
C GLY A 123 5.53 6.03 16.44
N PHE A 124 6.37 6.67 15.64
CA PHE A 124 5.96 7.29 14.36
C PHE A 124 6.76 6.77 13.16
N ASN A 125 6.49 5.53 12.79
CA ASN A 125 6.87 4.94 11.50
C ASN A 125 8.38 4.93 11.25
N GLY A 126 9.20 4.61 12.26
CA GLY A 126 10.62 4.30 12.01
C GLY A 126 10.77 3.14 11.04
N ARG A 127 11.74 3.21 10.12
CA ARG A 127 11.82 2.28 8.98
C ARG A 127 13.19 1.66 8.86
N CYS A 128 13.22 0.34 8.86
CA CYS A 128 14.43 -0.44 8.64
C CYS A 128 14.20 -1.40 7.47
N ASP A 129 15.03 -1.28 6.45
CA ASP A 129 15.02 -2.15 5.28
C ASP A 129 16.05 -3.28 5.44
N ALA A 130 17.29 -2.97 5.79
CA ALA A 130 18.34 -3.96 5.90
C ALA A 130 19.47 -3.56 6.85
N ILE A 131 20.20 -4.55 7.36
CA ILE A 131 21.38 -4.38 8.21
C ILE A 131 22.53 -5.12 7.53
N TYR A 132 23.63 -4.41 7.29
CA TYR A 132 24.80 -4.94 6.59
C TYR A 132 26.04 -4.93 7.50
N PHE A 133 26.70 -6.08 7.59
CA PHE A 133 27.95 -6.28 8.32
C PHE A 133 29.08 -6.55 7.34
N SER A 134 30.15 -5.76 7.43
CA SER A 134 31.33 -5.88 6.57
C SER A 134 32.62 -5.69 7.36
N THR A 135 33.69 -6.37 6.99
CA THR A 135 35.04 -6.08 7.52
C THR A 135 35.71 -4.88 6.83
N GLU A 136 35.11 -4.37 5.76
CA GLU A 136 35.56 -3.20 5.01
C GLU A 136 34.69 -1.97 5.32
N ASP A 137 35.32 -0.81 5.41
CA ASP A 137 34.68 0.49 5.60
C ASP A 137 34.11 1.03 4.28
N ALA A 138 33.10 0.34 3.75
CA ALA A 138 32.44 0.70 2.51
C ALA A 138 30.93 0.61 2.68
N ALA A 139 30.24 1.71 2.41
CA ALA A 139 28.79 1.71 2.32
C ALA A 139 28.35 0.82 1.15
N PRO A 140 27.28 0.02 1.31
CA PRO A 140 26.72 -0.74 0.21
C PRO A 140 26.19 0.15 -0.93
N PRO A 141 25.98 -0.42 -2.14
CA PRO A 141 25.19 0.22 -3.17
C PRO A 141 23.82 0.63 -2.62
N ASN A 142 23.46 1.90 -2.81
CA ASN A 142 22.13 2.40 -2.46
C ASN A 142 21.21 2.34 -3.68
N GLY A 143 19.89 2.37 -3.44
CA GLY A 143 18.87 2.42 -4.49
C GLY A 143 18.24 1.07 -4.81
N ASN A 144 17.40 1.07 -5.83
CA ASN A 144 16.57 -0.06 -6.26
C ASN A 144 16.88 -0.50 -7.70
N ASP A 145 18.02 -0.07 -8.27
CA ASP A 145 18.38 -0.36 -9.65
C ASP A 145 18.90 -1.80 -9.83
N ASP A 146 19.21 -2.17 -11.07
CA ASP A 146 19.71 -3.52 -11.39
C ASP A 146 21.05 -3.83 -10.72
N ALA A 147 21.89 -2.82 -10.47
CA ALA A 147 23.18 -3.00 -9.80
C ALA A 147 22.98 -3.30 -8.31
N ALA A 148 22.12 -2.54 -7.62
CA ALA A 148 21.76 -2.78 -6.22
C ALA A 148 21.09 -4.15 -6.05
N ARG A 149 20.18 -4.51 -6.96
CA ARG A 149 19.54 -5.84 -6.99
C ARG A 149 20.54 -6.97 -7.19
N ALA A 150 21.45 -6.83 -8.16
CA ALA A 150 22.49 -7.83 -8.42
C ALA A 150 23.42 -8.00 -7.19
N TRP A 151 23.79 -6.90 -6.55
CA TRP A 151 24.59 -6.92 -5.32
C TRP A 151 23.88 -7.68 -4.18
N ARG A 152 22.58 -7.39 -3.94
CA ARG A 152 21.78 -8.12 -2.93
C ARG A 152 21.72 -9.61 -3.23
N ARG A 153 21.45 -9.99 -4.49
CA ARG A 153 21.41 -11.41 -4.92
C ARG A 153 22.75 -12.10 -4.65
N GLN A 154 23.85 -11.46 -5.03
CA GLN A 154 25.20 -12.01 -4.87
C GLN A 154 25.53 -12.29 -3.41
N ILE A 155 25.27 -11.35 -2.49
CA ILE A 155 25.56 -11.54 -1.06
C ILE A 155 24.67 -12.61 -0.45
N ARG A 156 23.41 -12.67 -0.87
CA ARG A 156 22.44 -13.64 -0.36
C ARG A 156 22.57 -15.03 -1.01
N GLY A 157 23.44 -15.19 -2.00
CA GLY A 157 23.61 -16.44 -2.73
C GLY A 157 22.39 -16.85 -3.55
N LEU A 158 21.60 -15.86 -4.01
CA LEU A 158 20.42 -16.08 -4.85
C LEU A 158 20.83 -16.30 -6.30
N SER A 159 20.00 -17.03 -7.05
CA SER A 159 20.19 -17.27 -8.48
C SER A 159 20.05 -15.98 -9.29
N ASP A 160 20.85 -15.84 -10.35
CA ASP A 160 20.75 -14.74 -11.32
C ASP A 160 19.51 -14.86 -12.22
N GLN A 161 18.90 -16.04 -12.29
CA GLN A 161 17.71 -16.32 -13.08
C GLN A 161 16.62 -16.93 -12.19
N PRO A 162 15.34 -16.58 -12.42
CA PRO A 162 14.23 -17.22 -11.72
C PRO A 162 14.24 -18.73 -11.94
N VAL A 163 14.00 -19.49 -10.87
CA VAL A 163 13.87 -20.95 -10.96
C VAL A 163 12.50 -21.33 -11.53
N ASP A 164 12.33 -22.55 -12.03
CA ASP A 164 11.01 -23.01 -12.48
C ASP A 164 10.05 -23.10 -11.29
N GLY A 165 9.01 -22.26 -11.29
CA GLY A 165 7.94 -22.24 -10.29
C GLY A 165 6.72 -23.08 -10.69
N GLY A 166 6.76 -23.71 -11.87
CA GLY A 166 5.74 -24.63 -12.35
C GLY A 166 4.84 -24.07 -13.45
N THR A 167 4.08 -25.00 -14.04
CA THR A 167 3.08 -24.72 -15.08
C THR A 167 1.67 -24.87 -14.51
N PHE A 168 0.82 -23.91 -14.83
CA PHE A 168 -0.56 -23.80 -14.38
C PHE A 168 -1.49 -23.65 -15.59
N ASP A 169 -2.78 -23.87 -15.40
CA ASP A 169 -3.77 -23.53 -16.43
C ASP A 169 -4.08 -22.03 -16.39
N VAL A 170 -4.20 -21.49 -15.18
CA VAL A 170 -4.51 -20.07 -14.92
C VAL A 170 -3.57 -19.50 -13.86
N VAL A 171 -2.94 -18.36 -14.16
CA VAL A 171 -2.22 -17.53 -13.19
C VAL A 171 -3.01 -16.25 -12.94
N ILE A 172 -3.30 -15.97 -11.67
CA ILE A 172 -4.08 -14.79 -11.24
C ILE A 172 -3.14 -13.88 -10.45
N ILE A 173 -3.07 -12.60 -10.83
CA ILE A 173 -2.20 -11.60 -10.22
C ILE A 173 -3.04 -10.66 -9.36
N GLY A 174 -2.62 -10.41 -8.12
CA GLY A 174 -3.35 -9.64 -7.13
C GLY A 174 -4.32 -10.51 -6.33
N GLY A 175 -4.54 -10.15 -5.07
CA GLY A 175 -5.31 -10.88 -4.08
C GLY A 175 -6.54 -10.11 -3.60
N GLY A 176 -7.04 -9.17 -4.40
CA GLY A 176 -8.30 -8.45 -4.13
C GLY A 176 -9.53 -9.33 -4.31
N ILE A 177 -10.71 -8.82 -3.93
CA ILE A 177 -11.98 -9.54 -4.08
C ILE A 177 -12.20 -10.12 -5.50
N PRO A 178 -11.94 -9.39 -6.61
CA PRO A 178 -12.10 -9.94 -7.96
C PRO A 178 -11.21 -11.17 -8.22
N SER A 179 -10.00 -11.19 -7.66
CA SER A 179 -9.06 -12.31 -7.79
C SER A 179 -9.58 -13.54 -7.07
N ILE A 180 -10.08 -13.39 -5.85
CA ILE A 180 -10.57 -14.54 -5.08
C ILE A 180 -11.82 -15.14 -5.75
N VAL A 181 -12.73 -14.31 -6.29
CA VAL A 181 -13.88 -14.77 -7.11
C VAL A 181 -13.40 -15.52 -8.36
N THR A 182 -12.39 -14.98 -9.03
CA THR A 182 -11.78 -15.61 -10.22
C THR A 182 -11.20 -16.97 -9.88
N ALA A 183 -10.46 -17.07 -8.78
CA ALA A 183 -9.84 -18.31 -8.34
C ALA A 183 -10.89 -19.37 -7.96
N LEU A 184 -11.95 -18.99 -7.24
CA LEU A 184 -13.06 -19.91 -6.93
C LEU A 184 -13.74 -20.41 -8.21
N THR A 185 -13.95 -19.52 -9.18
CA THR A 185 -14.57 -19.89 -10.46
C THR A 185 -13.70 -20.85 -11.25
N ALA A 186 -12.41 -20.54 -11.40
CA ALA A 186 -11.45 -21.42 -12.05
C ALA A 186 -11.33 -22.78 -11.34
N ALA A 187 -11.37 -22.80 -10.00
CA ALA A 187 -11.28 -24.03 -9.23
C ALA A 187 -12.50 -24.93 -9.45
N ARG A 188 -13.71 -24.33 -9.52
CA ARG A 188 -14.97 -25.03 -9.87
C ARG A 188 -14.94 -25.58 -11.31
N LEU A 189 -14.16 -24.96 -12.20
CA LEU A 189 -13.91 -25.44 -13.56
C LEU A 189 -12.76 -26.46 -13.64
N GLY A 190 -12.23 -26.93 -12.51
CA GLY A 190 -11.17 -27.93 -12.44
C GLY A 190 -9.79 -27.46 -12.91
N GLN A 191 -9.56 -26.15 -12.97
CA GLN A 191 -8.29 -25.57 -13.43
C GLN A 191 -7.22 -25.67 -12.34
N ARG A 192 -5.97 -25.88 -12.75
CA ARG A 192 -4.79 -25.72 -11.89
C ARG A 192 -4.41 -24.25 -11.81
N ILE A 193 -4.47 -23.67 -10.61
CA ILE A 193 -4.39 -22.22 -10.41
C ILE A 193 -3.18 -21.84 -9.57
N ALA A 194 -2.49 -20.78 -9.97
CA ALA A 194 -1.62 -20.00 -9.09
C ALA A 194 -2.23 -18.61 -8.85
N LEU A 195 -2.39 -18.21 -7.58
CA LEU A 195 -2.79 -16.87 -7.19
C LEU A 195 -1.59 -16.17 -6.54
N VAL A 196 -1.11 -15.08 -7.15
CA VAL A 196 0.05 -14.32 -6.70
C VAL A 196 -0.41 -13.03 -6.03
N GLN A 197 -0.07 -12.82 -4.76
CA GLN A 197 -0.40 -11.60 -4.02
C GLN A 197 0.86 -11.02 -3.36
N ASP A 198 1.13 -9.74 -3.61
CA ASP A 198 2.33 -9.03 -3.15
C ASP A 198 2.37 -8.75 -1.65
N ARG A 199 1.23 -8.84 -0.97
CA ARG A 199 1.09 -8.64 0.48
C ARG A 199 0.86 -9.96 1.23
N PRO A 200 1.11 -10.02 2.55
CA PRO A 200 0.94 -11.24 3.33
C PRO A 200 -0.52 -11.65 3.57
N VAL A 201 -1.50 -10.87 3.07
CA VAL A 201 -2.93 -11.15 3.22
C VAL A 201 -3.70 -10.90 1.92
N LEU A 202 -4.82 -11.61 1.79
CA LEU A 202 -5.81 -11.40 0.74
C LEU A 202 -6.79 -10.27 1.11
N GLY A 203 -7.59 -9.86 0.14
CA GLY A 203 -8.65 -8.86 0.24
C GLY A 203 -8.36 -7.56 -0.52
N GLY A 204 -7.11 -7.28 -0.89
CA GLY A 204 -6.75 -6.00 -1.53
C GLY A 204 -7.12 -4.83 -0.63
N ASN A 205 -7.83 -3.81 -1.16
CA ASN A 205 -8.38 -2.73 -0.33
C ASN A 205 -9.36 -3.23 0.76
N ALA A 206 -9.97 -4.41 0.59
CA ALA A 206 -10.83 -5.04 1.60
C ALA A 206 -10.07 -5.85 2.65
N SER A 207 -8.74 -5.94 2.57
CA SER A 207 -7.92 -6.66 3.55
C SER A 207 -8.03 -6.04 4.92
N VAL A 208 -7.62 -6.80 5.93
CA VAL A 208 -7.57 -6.33 7.33
C VAL A 208 -6.60 -5.16 7.54
N GLU A 209 -5.65 -4.95 6.62
CA GLU A 209 -4.68 -3.84 6.70
C GLU A 209 -5.27 -2.50 6.23
N ILE A 210 -6.36 -2.52 5.44
CA ILE A 210 -6.97 -1.32 4.84
C ILE A 210 -8.42 -1.13 5.28
N GLY A 211 -9.20 -2.20 5.32
CA GLY A 211 -10.56 -2.22 5.89
C GLY A 211 -11.67 -1.71 4.98
N LEU A 212 -11.43 -1.47 3.69
CA LEU A 212 -12.45 -1.05 2.73
C LEU A 212 -13.14 -2.26 2.08
N ARG A 213 -14.20 -2.76 2.72
CA ARG A 213 -14.96 -3.91 2.21
C ARG A 213 -16.00 -3.51 1.16
N PRO A 214 -16.37 -4.43 0.24
CA PRO A 214 -17.57 -4.28 -0.56
C PRO A 214 -18.80 -4.04 0.32
N ARG A 215 -19.79 -3.30 -0.19
CA ARG A 215 -21.08 -3.08 0.50
C ARG A 215 -22.23 -3.60 -0.36
N GLY A 216 -23.42 -3.71 0.22
CA GLY A 216 -24.64 -4.10 -0.49
C GLY A 216 -25.16 -5.46 -0.08
N VAL A 217 -25.87 -6.12 -0.99
CA VAL A 217 -26.26 -7.52 -0.85
C VAL A 217 -25.02 -8.36 -1.10
N CYS A 218 -24.29 -8.66 -0.03
CA CYS A 218 -23.23 -9.67 -0.07
C CYS A 218 -23.93 -11.05 -0.11
N GLY A 219 -23.77 -11.77 -1.22
CA GLY A 219 -24.28 -13.14 -1.32
C GLY A 219 -23.44 -14.13 -0.50
N PRO A 220 -23.87 -15.40 -0.41
CA PRO A 220 -23.12 -16.46 0.28
C PRO A 220 -21.68 -16.62 -0.20
N LEU A 221 -21.39 -16.19 -1.44
CA LEU A 221 -20.06 -16.21 -2.03
C LEU A 221 -19.09 -15.32 -1.25
N VAL A 222 -19.50 -14.12 -0.81
CA VAL A 222 -18.62 -13.21 -0.04
C VAL A 222 -18.30 -13.76 1.35
N ASP A 223 -19.21 -14.52 1.94
CA ASP A 223 -18.97 -15.22 3.20
C ASP A 223 -18.10 -16.47 2.99
N GLU A 224 -18.33 -17.26 1.92
CA GLU A 224 -17.49 -18.39 1.48
C GLU A 224 -16.06 -17.96 1.15
N LEU A 225 -15.89 -16.75 0.60
CA LEU A 225 -14.62 -16.13 0.24
C LEU A 225 -13.71 -15.83 1.45
N LEU A 226 -14.29 -15.64 2.64
CA LEU A 226 -13.54 -15.32 3.86
C LEU A 226 -13.21 -16.55 4.71
N ASP A 227 -13.98 -17.63 4.56
CA ASP A 227 -13.91 -18.82 5.42
C ASP A 227 -13.60 -20.14 4.66
N GLY A 228 -13.52 -20.13 3.32
CA GLY A 228 -13.37 -21.33 2.49
C GLY A 228 -11.93 -21.73 2.16
N GLU A 229 -11.68 -23.03 2.03
CA GLU A 229 -10.43 -23.57 1.46
C GLU A 229 -10.46 -23.42 -0.07
N LEU A 230 -9.60 -22.54 -0.59
CA LEU A 230 -9.40 -22.37 -2.03
C LEU A 230 -8.50 -23.50 -2.55
N ASN A 231 -8.99 -24.32 -3.48
CA ASN A 231 -8.18 -25.32 -4.18
C ASN A 231 -7.27 -24.65 -5.23
N ALA A 232 -6.30 -23.86 -4.78
CA ALA A 232 -5.33 -23.14 -5.61
C ALA A 232 -3.97 -23.07 -4.91
N THR A 233 -2.89 -22.93 -5.68
CA THR A 233 -1.59 -22.55 -5.13
C THR A 233 -1.60 -21.05 -4.84
N VAL A 234 -1.77 -20.68 -3.56
CA VAL A 234 -1.79 -19.28 -3.11
C VAL A 234 -0.40 -18.85 -2.66
N LEU A 235 0.16 -17.87 -3.37
CA LEU A 235 1.50 -17.31 -3.17
C LEU A 235 1.36 -15.90 -2.57
N LEU A 236 1.24 -15.84 -1.24
CA LEU A 236 1.23 -14.58 -0.48
C LEU A 236 2.65 -14.03 -0.32
N GLY A 237 2.80 -12.71 -0.26
CA GLY A 237 4.12 -12.08 -0.23
C GLY A 237 4.96 -12.40 -1.47
N HIS A 238 4.35 -12.41 -2.65
CA HIS A 238 5.06 -12.60 -3.92
C HIS A 238 4.77 -11.45 -4.88
N THR A 239 5.81 -10.72 -5.27
CA THR A 239 5.71 -9.58 -6.20
C THR A 239 5.99 -10.05 -7.63
N VAL A 240 5.09 -9.73 -8.57
CA VAL A 240 5.38 -9.87 -10.00
C VAL A 240 6.30 -8.73 -10.43
N PHE A 241 7.43 -9.05 -11.07
CA PHE A 241 8.39 -8.03 -11.49
C PHE A 241 8.79 -8.11 -12.98
N ALA A 242 8.36 -9.15 -13.71
CA ALA A 242 8.52 -9.24 -15.15
C ALA A 242 7.48 -10.15 -15.79
N ALA A 243 7.25 -9.97 -17.10
CA ALA A 243 6.44 -10.83 -17.93
C ALA A 243 7.18 -11.11 -19.25
N ALA A 244 7.15 -12.37 -19.71
CA ALA A 244 7.68 -12.76 -21.00
C ALA A 244 6.53 -12.93 -22.01
N THR A 245 6.74 -12.42 -23.22
CA THR A 245 5.75 -12.49 -24.30
C THR A 245 6.33 -13.17 -25.55
N THR A 246 5.45 -13.82 -26.32
CA THR A 246 5.77 -14.39 -27.63
C THR A 246 4.56 -14.17 -28.54
N ASN A 247 4.75 -13.59 -29.72
CA ASN A 247 3.67 -13.29 -30.67
C ASN A 247 2.47 -12.57 -30.01
N SER A 248 2.75 -11.54 -29.21
CA SER A 248 1.75 -10.76 -28.46
C SER A 248 0.95 -11.55 -27.41
N SER A 249 1.39 -12.77 -27.05
CA SER A 249 0.80 -13.57 -25.98
C SER A 249 1.77 -13.67 -24.81
N ILE A 250 1.28 -13.52 -23.58
CA ILE A 250 2.09 -13.75 -22.38
C ILE A 250 2.31 -15.26 -22.23
N VAL A 251 3.55 -15.67 -22.03
CA VAL A 251 3.92 -17.09 -21.88
C VAL A 251 4.34 -17.43 -20.45
N SER A 252 4.88 -16.46 -19.71
CA SER A 252 5.27 -16.61 -18.31
C SER A 252 5.36 -15.28 -17.58
N ILE A 253 5.28 -15.33 -16.25
CA ILE A 253 5.62 -14.22 -15.35
C ILE A 253 6.74 -14.62 -14.41
N ASP A 254 7.55 -13.65 -14.00
CA ASP A 254 8.56 -13.84 -12.97
C ASP A 254 8.08 -13.16 -11.67
N ILE A 255 8.14 -13.94 -10.59
CA ILE A 255 7.71 -13.54 -9.26
C ILE A 255 8.88 -13.62 -8.29
N ARG A 256 8.88 -12.75 -7.28
CA ARG A 256 9.85 -12.75 -6.19
C ARG A 256 9.12 -12.93 -4.87
N ASP A 257 9.52 -13.92 -4.09
CA ASP A 257 9.13 -14.01 -2.68
C ASP A 257 9.73 -12.81 -1.94
N THR A 258 8.85 -11.97 -1.41
CA THR A 258 9.22 -10.71 -0.75
C THR A 258 10.09 -10.95 0.48
N ARG A 259 9.93 -12.09 1.17
CA ARG A 259 10.65 -12.40 2.41
C ARG A 259 12.00 -13.06 2.14
N THR A 260 12.05 -13.98 1.19
CA THR A 260 13.26 -14.79 0.95
C THR A 260 14.11 -14.28 -0.21
N GLY A 261 13.57 -13.40 -1.05
CA GLY A 261 14.22 -12.92 -2.26
C GLY A 261 14.30 -13.96 -3.38
N TRP A 262 13.78 -15.19 -3.17
CA TRP A 262 13.77 -16.23 -4.19
C TRP A 262 12.88 -15.82 -5.36
N GLU A 263 13.43 -15.94 -6.56
CA GLU A 263 12.72 -15.63 -7.79
C GLU A 263 12.31 -16.92 -8.48
N SER A 264 11.06 -16.99 -8.92
CA SER A 264 10.48 -18.13 -9.63
C SER A 264 9.75 -17.67 -10.89
N ARG A 265 9.72 -18.51 -11.91
CA ARG A 265 8.98 -18.30 -13.16
C ARG A 265 7.75 -19.17 -13.18
N LEU A 266 6.57 -18.57 -13.38
CA LEU A 266 5.31 -19.28 -13.56
C LEU A 266 4.88 -19.21 -15.02
N SER A 267 4.51 -20.34 -15.61
CA SER A 267 3.96 -20.42 -16.96
C SER A 267 2.49 -20.82 -16.91
N ALA A 268 1.67 -20.27 -17.80
CA ALA A 268 0.26 -20.63 -17.90
C ALA A 268 -0.33 -20.40 -19.29
N ALA A 269 -1.46 -21.05 -19.56
CA ALA A 269 -2.24 -20.80 -20.77
C ALA A 269 -3.04 -19.49 -20.67
N MET A 270 -3.41 -19.08 -19.45
CA MET A 270 -4.18 -17.87 -19.18
C MET A 270 -3.57 -17.09 -18.01
N PHE A 271 -3.53 -15.76 -18.17
CA PHE A 271 -3.13 -14.83 -17.12
C PHE A 271 -4.26 -13.83 -16.86
N ILE A 272 -4.62 -13.62 -15.60
CA ILE A 272 -5.68 -12.70 -15.20
C ILE A 272 -5.09 -11.67 -14.23
N ASP A 273 -5.05 -10.41 -14.65
CA ASP A 273 -4.54 -9.32 -13.82
C ASP A 273 -5.67 -8.68 -13.01
N CYS A 274 -5.61 -8.89 -11.70
CA CYS A 274 -6.47 -8.28 -10.68
C CYS A 274 -5.63 -7.47 -9.68
N SER A 275 -4.46 -6.96 -10.11
CA SER A 275 -3.54 -6.20 -9.25
C SER A 275 -4.09 -4.83 -8.84
N GLY A 276 -5.12 -4.32 -9.53
CA GLY A 276 -5.62 -2.95 -9.38
C GLY A 276 -4.66 -1.88 -9.90
N ARG A 277 -3.60 -2.29 -10.61
CA ARG A 277 -2.52 -1.42 -11.10
C ARG A 277 -2.20 -1.66 -12.57
N ALA A 278 -2.93 -2.53 -13.29
CA ALA A 278 -2.54 -3.00 -14.62
C ALA A 278 -1.06 -3.45 -14.69
N LEU A 279 -0.58 -4.14 -13.64
CA LEU A 279 0.84 -4.50 -13.47
C LEU A 279 1.33 -5.41 -14.60
N LEU A 280 0.53 -6.41 -14.97
CA LEU A 280 0.92 -7.33 -16.03
C LEU A 280 0.92 -6.64 -17.40
N GLY A 281 -0.02 -5.73 -17.63
CA GLY A 281 -0.09 -4.92 -18.84
C GLY A 281 1.10 -4.01 -18.98
N HIS A 282 1.57 -3.44 -17.87
CA HIS A 282 2.80 -2.68 -17.82
C HIS A 282 4.00 -3.53 -18.26
N TYR A 283 4.19 -4.72 -17.70
CA TYR A 283 5.33 -5.59 -18.05
C TYR A 283 5.22 -6.26 -19.42
N ALA A 284 4.01 -6.57 -19.88
CA ALA A 284 3.78 -7.18 -21.18
C ALA A 284 3.81 -6.16 -22.34
N GLY A 285 3.85 -4.85 -22.03
CA GLY A 285 3.77 -3.79 -23.02
C GLY A 285 2.37 -3.65 -23.65
N ALA A 286 1.32 -4.03 -22.92
CA ALA A 286 -0.06 -3.87 -23.35
C ALA A 286 -0.46 -2.38 -23.41
N GLU A 287 -1.39 -2.04 -24.30
CA GLU A 287 -1.92 -0.68 -24.36
C GLU A 287 -2.73 -0.38 -23.08
N THR A 288 -2.41 0.74 -22.44
CA THR A 288 -3.04 1.17 -21.19
C THR A 288 -3.43 2.64 -21.26
N LEU A 289 -4.44 3.01 -20.49
CA LEU A 289 -4.88 4.38 -20.25
C LEU A 289 -4.39 4.85 -18.87
N PHE A 290 -4.09 6.13 -18.75
CA PHE A 290 -3.64 6.75 -17.51
C PHE A 290 -4.27 8.14 -17.37
N GLY A 291 -4.80 8.43 -16.19
CA GLY A 291 -5.47 9.70 -15.88
C GLY A 291 -6.89 9.80 -16.40
N GLU A 292 -7.28 11.02 -16.79
CA GLU A 292 -8.63 11.37 -17.27
C GLU A 292 -8.60 11.78 -18.74
N GLU A 293 -9.49 11.19 -19.52
CA GLU A 293 -9.63 11.49 -20.95
C GLU A 293 -10.42 12.78 -21.20
N SER A 294 -10.31 13.33 -22.41
CA SER A 294 -11.02 14.57 -22.74
C SER A 294 -12.51 14.32 -23.00
N ARG A 295 -13.33 15.31 -22.68
CA ARG A 295 -14.76 15.38 -23.03
C ARG A 295 -15.05 14.99 -24.48
N ASP A 296 -14.25 15.49 -25.42
CA ASP A 296 -14.48 15.27 -26.85
C ASP A 296 -14.12 13.84 -27.29
N GLU A 297 -13.31 13.12 -26.53
CA GLU A 297 -12.84 11.76 -26.88
C GLU A 297 -13.99 10.73 -26.80
N TYR A 298 -14.88 10.88 -25.82
CA TYR A 298 -16.01 9.95 -25.58
C TYR A 298 -17.38 10.65 -25.47
N GLY A 299 -17.45 11.98 -25.68
CA GLY A 299 -18.69 12.74 -25.56
C GLY A 299 -19.19 12.88 -24.12
N GLU A 300 -18.28 12.91 -23.14
CA GLU A 300 -18.60 12.86 -21.70
C GLU A 300 -18.64 14.28 -21.10
N PRO A 301 -19.82 14.85 -20.81
CA PRO A 301 -19.92 16.24 -20.38
C PRO A 301 -19.23 16.52 -19.04
N LEU A 302 -19.09 15.53 -18.16
CA LEU A 302 -18.41 15.67 -16.87
C LEU A 302 -16.88 15.54 -16.96
N ALA A 303 -16.37 14.97 -18.06
CA ALA A 303 -14.94 14.85 -18.30
C ALA A 303 -14.28 16.23 -18.53
N PRO A 304 -12.98 16.37 -18.25
CA PRO A 304 -12.26 17.61 -18.49
C PRO A 304 -12.23 17.99 -19.97
N VAL A 305 -12.12 19.28 -20.26
CA VAL A 305 -12.04 19.77 -21.66
C VAL A 305 -10.83 19.21 -22.40
N LYS A 306 -9.72 18.99 -21.68
CA LYS A 306 -8.50 18.40 -22.22
C LYS A 306 -8.14 17.19 -21.38
N LYS A 307 -7.61 16.17 -22.05
CA LYS A 307 -7.01 15.01 -21.40
C LYS A 307 -5.96 15.48 -20.40
N SER A 308 -5.92 14.83 -19.25
CA SER A 308 -5.00 15.16 -18.17
C SER A 308 -4.47 13.88 -17.53
N LYS A 309 -3.37 14.02 -16.76
CA LYS A 309 -2.80 12.89 -16.00
C LYS A 309 -3.41 12.75 -14.60
N VAL A 310 -4.42 13.56 -14.28
CA VAL A 310 -5.11 13.48 -13.01
C VAL A 310 -5.82 12.15 -12.89
N HIS A 311 -5.67 11.50 -11.75
CA HIS A 311 -6.37 10.26 -11.42
C HIS A 311 -6.85 10.28 -9.96
N HIS A 312 -7.43 9.17 -9.50
CA HIS A 312 -7.87 9.05 -8.11
C HIS A 312 -6.67 9.10 -7.15
N GLY A 313 -6.88 9.71 -5.99
CA GLY A 313 -5.88 9.69 -4.93
C GLY A 313 -5.95 8.38 -4.16
N ASN A 314 -4.96 8.16 -3.31
CA ASN A 314 -5.00 7.11 -2.31
C ASN A 314 -5.64 7.64 -1.02
N THR A 315 -6.14 6.74 -0.19
CA THR A 315 -6.67 7.04 1.14
C THR A 315 -6.00 6.16 2.19
N VAL A 316 -5.58 6.74 3.31
CA VAL A 316 -5.21 5.98 4.51
C VAL A 316 -6.43 5.97 5.43
N PHE A 317 -6.96 4.78 5.70
CA PHE A 317 -8.09 4.63 6.62
C PHE A 317 -7.60 4.70 8.06
N PHE A 318 -8.45 5.21 8.94
CA PHE A 318 -8.17 5.27 10.37
C PHE A 318 -9.47 5.16 11.17
N ARG A 319 -9.34 4.92 12.46
CA ARG A 319 -10.41 4.92 13.45
C ARG A 319 -9.90 5.51 14.76
N THR A 320 -10.77 6.27 15.41
CA THR A 320 -10.56 6.79 16.76
C THR A 320 -11.50 6.15 17.76
N ARG A 321 -11.14 6.21 19.04
CA ARG A 321 -12.04 5.90 20.16
C ARG A 321 -11.79 6.83 21.34
N MET A 322 -12.75 6.87 22.27
CA MET A 322 -12.59 7.55 23.55
C MET A 322 -12.25 6.52 24.62
N ALA A 323 -11.12 6.70 25.29
CA ALA A 323 -10.74 5.93 26.47
C ALA A 323 -11.41 6.49 27.74
N ASP A 324 -11.47 5.66 28.79
CA ASP A 324 -12.02 6.04 30.09
C ASP A 324 -11.13 7.05 30.84
N LEU A 325 -9.83 7.09 30.51
CA LEU A 325 -8.84 7.98 31.12
C LEU A 325 -8.19 8.88 30.05
N PRO A 326 -7.65 10.05 30.45
CA PRO A 326 -6.91 10.89 29.52
C PRO A 326 -5.76 10.15 28.84
N VAL A 327 -5.69 10.23 27.51
CA VAL A 327 -4.64 9.63 26.69
C VAL A 327 -3.76 10.76 26.13
N PRO A 328 -2.48 10.86 26.50
CA PRO A 328 -1.58 11.84 25.92
C PRO A 328 -1.26 11.48 24.47
N PHE A 329 -1.01 12.49 23.64
CA PHE A 329 -0.51 12.32 22.28
C PHE A 329 0.72 13.21 22.09
N PRO A 330 1.82 12.71 21.51
CA PRO A 330 3.02 13.51 21.33
C PRO A 330 2.77 14.75 20.45
N SER A 331 3.61 15.77 20.62
CA SER A 331 3.61 16.92 19.71
C SER A 331 4.06 16.49 18.32
N VAL A 332 3.28 16.85 17.30
CA VAL A 332 3.53 16.48 15.89
C VAL A 332 3.60 17.72 14.98
N PRO A 333 4.55 18.65 15.20
CA PRO A 333 4.63 19.90 14.42
C PRO A 333 4.72 19.62 12.91
N TRP A 334 5.48 18.60 12.54
CA TRP A 334 5.63 18.09 11.18
C TRP A 334 4.33 17.59 10.52
N ALA A 335 3.37 17.14 11.32
CA ALA A 335 2.06 16.67 10.85
C ALA A 335 1.08 17.85 10.70
N VAL A 336 1.14 18.79 11.66
CA VAL A 336 0.33 20.01 11.67
C VAL A 336 0.64 20.92 10.49
N GLU A 337 1.85 20.92 9.95
CA GLU A 337 2.15 21.63 8.69
C GLU A 337 1.27 21.19 7.51
N VAL A 338 0.96 19.89 7.43
CA VAL A 338 0.13 19.30 6.37
C VAL A 338 -1.36 19.52 6.68
N ALA A 339 -1.77 19.18 7.89
CA ALA A 339 -3.16 19.34 8.34
C ALA A 339 -3.58 20.80 8.50
N LYS A 340 -2.61 21.72 8.61
CA LYS A 340 -2.78 23.13 8.98
C LYS A 340 -3.61 23.23 10.26
N ASP A 341 -4.79 23.83 10.16
CA ASP A 341 -5.75 23.98 11.25
C ASP A 341 -6.97 23.06 11.09
N PHE A 342 -6.90 22.05 10.22
CA PHE A 342 -7.98 21.08 10.05
C PHE A 342 -8.13 20.24 11.33
N ALA A 343 -9.36 20.16 11.85
CA ALA A 343 -9.67 19.48 13.11
C ALA A 343 -10.99 18.72 13.02
N ASN A 344 -11.16 17.94 11.95
CA ASN A 344 -12.35 17.11 11.74
C ASN A 344 -11.89 15.71 11.34
N LEU A 345 -12.19 14.70 12.16
CA LEU A 345 -11.82 13.30 11.95
C LEU A 345 -13.01 12.46 11.43
N GLY A 346 -14.05 13.11 10.93
CA GLY A 346 -15.16 12.47 10.25
C GLY A 346 -14.71 11.79 8.95
N GLY A 347 -15.46 10.77 8.54
CA GLY A 347 -15.11 9.93 7.39
C GLY A 347 -14.28 8.71 7.81
N GLN A 348 -13.96 8.56 9.09
CA GLN A 348 -13.21 7.42 9.62
C GLN A 348 -13.96 6.07 9.49
N LEU A 349 -13.25 4.97 9.73
CA LEU A 349 -13.85 3.66 9.95
C LEU A 349 -14.56 3.62 11.31
N VAL A 350 -15.77 3.07 11.34
CA VAL A 350 -16.44 2.67 12.59
C VAL A 350 -15.93 1.30 13.04
N LYS A 351 -15.84 0.37 12.09
CA LYS A 351 -15.25 -0.96 12.24
C LYS A 351 -14.73 -1.42 10.86
N PRO A 352 -13.91 -2.47 10.76
CA PRO A 352 -13.50 -2.98 9.45
C PRO A 352 -14.72 -3.24 8.55
N GLY A 353 -14.72 -2.67 7.34
CA GLY A 353 -15.83 -2.75 6.39
C GLY A 353 -17.01 -1.79 6.62
N VAL A 354 -16.96 -0.95 7.65
CA VAL A 354 -17.97 0.10 7.88
C VAL A 354 -17.26 1.44 8.00
N GLU A 355 -17.20 2.17 6.90
CA GLU A 355 -16.54 3.47 6.75
C GLU A 355 -17.53 4.63 6.62
N ASN A 356 -17.01 5.86 6.58
CA ASN A 356 -17.80 7.10 6.65
C ASN A 356 -18.52 7.29 8.00
N GLY A 357 -17.89 6.83 9.07
CA GLY A 357 -18.35 7.10 10.42
C GLY A 357 -18.27 8.59 10.75
N GLU A 358 -19.14 9.02 11.66
CA GLU A 358 -18.92 10.28 12.36
C GLU A 358 -17.59 10.21 13.11
N GLY A 359 -16.96 11.36 13.31
CA GLY A 359 -15.73 11.44 14.05
C GLY A 359 -15.61 12.73 14.83
N PRO A 360 -14.72 12.74 15.84
CA PRO A 360 -14.41 13.93 16.60
C PRO A 360 -14.13 15.11 15.67
N PHE A 361 -14.73 16.25 15.97
CA PHE A 361 -14.40 17.50 15.31
C PHE A 361 -14.36 18.59 16.37
N ALA A 362 -13.39 19.49 16.24
CA ALA A 362 -13.22 20.60 17.15
C ALA A 362 -13.32 21.92 16.38
N SER A 363 -14.01 22.90 16.96
CA SER A 363 -14.29 24.24 16.41
C SER A 363 -15.29 24.31 15.23
N SER A 364 -16.37 25.08 15.43
CA SER A 364 -17.45 25.35 14.45
C SER A 364 -17.01 26.10 13.19
N GLN A 365 -15.80 26.65 13.17
CA GLN A 365 -15.24 27.34 11.98
C GLN A 365 -14.79 26.39 10.87
N TYR A 366 -14.71 25.07 11.16
CA TYR A 366 -14.31 24.03 10.20
C TYR A 366 -15.48 23.20 9.69
N GLU A 367 -16.71 23.60 10.01
CA GLU A 367 -17.89 23.07 9.36
C GLU A 367 -17.78 23.36 7.86
N VAL A 368 -17.64 22.31 7.06
CA VAL A 368 -17.47 22.42 5.61
C VAL A 368 -18.77 22.98 5.05
N LYS A 369 -18.80 24.28 4.76
CA LYS A 369 -19.84 24.89 3.90
C LYS A 369 -19.60 24.40 2.48
N SER A 370 -19.96 23.16 2.18
CA SER A 370 -20.09 22.70 0.81
C SER A 370 -21.14 23.57 0.12
N LYS A 371 -21.11 23.67 -1.22
CA LYS A 371 -22.26 24.12 -2.02
C LYS A 371 -23.54 23.43 -1.50
N PRO A 372 -24.76 23.92 -1.78
CA PRO A 372 -25.97 23.17 -1.47
C PRO A 372 -25.99 21.82 -2.20
N VAL A 373 -25.36 20.82 -1.59
CA VAL A 373 -25.37 19.42 -1.99
C VAL A 373 -26.67 18.84 -1.43
N ARG A 374 -27.31 17.93 -2.15
CA ARG A 374 -28.51 17.24 -1.64
C ARG A 374 -28.18 16.69 -0.25
N ARG A 375 -29.09 16.83 0.73
CA ARG A 375 -28.87 16.44 2.15
C ARG A 375 -28.24 15.06 2.36
N ARG A 376 -28.49 14.10 1.46
CA ARG A 376 -27.87 12.76 1.48
C ARG A 376 -26.36 12.73 1.19
N MET A 377 -25.83 13.77 0.54
CA MET A 377 -24.43 13.96 0.17
C MET A 377 -23.63 14.80 1.17
N ALA A 378 -24.28 15.40 2.18
CA ALA A 378 -23.63 16.19 3.23
C ALA A 378 -23.04 15.34 4.37
N ARG A 379 -22.62 14.10 4.07
CA ARG A 379 -22.09 13.17 5.06
C ARG A 379 -20.56 13.27 5.14
N PRO A 380 -19.95 12.98 6.29
CA PRO A 380 -18.50 12.88 6.38
C PRO A 380 -18.05 11.61 5.65
N LEU A 381 -17.36 11.76 4.51
CA LEU A 381 -16.93 10.63 3.68
C LEU A 381 -15.42 10.44 3.76
N THR A 382 -14.97 9.18 3.81
CA THR A 382 -13.53 8.85 3.85
C THR A 382 -12.79 9.36 2.61
N HIS A 383 -13.47 9.37 1.46
CA HIS A 383 -12.97 9.81 0.15
C HIS A 383 -12.66 11.30 0.07
N PHE A 384 -13.08 12.09 1.07
CA PHE A 384 -12.60 13.45 1.19
C PHE A 384 -11.13 13.51 1.59
N TRP A 385 -10.55 12.43 2.10
CA TRP A 385 -9.15 12.31 2.50
C TRP A 385 -8.38 11.54 1.42
N GLU A 386 -8.03 12.25 0.36
CA GLU A 386 -7.31 11.69 -0.77
C GLU A 386 -6.16 12.58 -1.22
N TYR A 387 -5.03 11.94 -1.48
CA TYR A 387 -3.83 12.60 -1.99
C TYR A 387 -3.18 11.75 -3.10
N GLY A 388 -2.38 12.40 -3.95
CA GLY A 388 -1.63 11.73 -5.00
C GLY A 388 -2.27 11.80 -6.38
N GLN A 389 -3.33 12.57 -6.58
CA GLN A 389 -4.03 12.70 -7.86
C GLN A 389 -3.15 13.21 -9.01
N TYR A 390 -2.02 13.85 -8.69
CA TYR A 390 -1.05 14.41 -9.64
C TYR A 390 0.30 13.68 -9.64
N LEU A 391 0.41 12.59 -8.89
CA LEU A 391 1.66 11.86 -8.68
C LEU A 391 1.53 10.45 -9.23
N ASP A 392 2.57 9.96 -9.92
CA ASP A 392 2.56 8.58 -10.41
C ASP A 392 2.64 7.59 -9.22
N PRO A 393 1.61 6.77 -8.95
CA PRO A 393 1.59 5.89 -7.80
C PRO A 393 2.59 4.73 -7.87
N TYR A 394 3.17 4.43 -9.04
CA TYR A 394 4.28 3.47 -9.10
C TYR A 394 5.59 4.02 -8.52
N MET A 395 5.76 5.34 -8.57
CA MET A 395 7.02 6.01 -8.21
C MET A 395 6.91 6.85 -6.93
N ASN A 396 5.69 7.12 -6.48
CA ASN A 396 5.42 8.01 -5.35
C ASN A 396 4.42 7.41 -4.36
N GLY A 397 4.16 6.11 -4.43
CA GLY A 397 3.18 5.44 -3.59
C GLY A 397 3.50 5.63 -2.11
N GLU A 398 4.77 5.48 -1.74
CA GLU A 398 5.22 5.62 -0.35
C GLU A 398 5.04 7.07 0.12
N HIS A 399 5.46 8.03 -0.72
CA HIS A 399 5.28 9.46 -0.45
C HIS A 399 3.80 9.85 -0.27
N ILE A 400 2.92 9.30 -1.12
CA ILE A 400 1.47 9.56 -1.03
C ILE A 400 0.92 9.06 0.31
N ARG A 401 1.27 7.83 0.72
CA ARG A 401 0.87 7.26 2.02
C ARG A 401 1.37 8.13 3.16
N ASP A 402 2.64 8.51 3.13
CA ASP A 402 3.29 9.28 4.19
C ASP A 402 2.65 10.66 4.38
N HIS A 403 2.27 11.31 3.27
CA HIS A 403 1.55 12.57 3.30
C HIS A 403 0.18 12.44 3.98
N LEU A 404 -0.54 11.35 3.71
CA LEU A 404 -1.83 11.06 4.34
C LEU A 404 -1.68 10.75 5.84
N LEU A 405 -0.64 10.02 6.24
CA LEU A 405 -0.31 9.79 7.65
C LEU A 405 -0.07 11.11 8.38
N ARG A 406 0.71 12.02 7.80
CA ARG A 406 0.91 13.38 8.35
C ARG A 406 -0.40 14.15 8.49
N ALA A 407 -1.28 14.08 7.49
CA ALA A 407 -2.59 14.72 7.56
C ALA A 407 -3.44 14.18 8.73
N ILE A 408 -3.47 12.85 8.91
CA ILE A 408 -4.22 12.17 9.98
C ILE A 408 -3.67 12.57 11.36
N TYR A 409 -2.36 12.44 11.58
CA TYR A 409 -1.74 12.78 12.87
C TYR A 409 -1.90 14.28 13.20
N GLY A 410 -1.77 15.15 12.20
CA GLY A 410 -1.94 16.59 12.38
C GLY A 410 -3.37 16.97 12.73
N ALA A 411 -4.36 16.41 12.02
CA ALA A 411 -5.77 16.63 12.31
C ALA A 411 -6.17 16.10 13.69
N PHE A 412 -5.66 14.91 14.05
CA PHE A 412 -5.86 14.31 15.36
C PHE A 412 -5.29 15.20 16.48
N SER A 413 -4.06 15.70 16.30
CA SER A 413 -3.44 16.64 17.24
C SER A 413 -4.23 17.94 17.36
N ASN A 414 -4.78 18.45 16.25
CA ASN A 414 -5.57 19.68 16.26
C ASN A 414 -6.87 19.51 17.05
N VAL A 415 -7.59 18.38 16.90
CA VAL A 415 -8.81 18.09 17.68
C VAL A 415 -8.51 18.12 19.18
N LYS A 416 -7.49 17.38 19.63
CA LYS A 416 -7.11 17.36 21.06
C LYS A 416 -6.63 18.73 21.57
N LYS A 417 -5.97 19.53 20.73
CA LYS A 417 -5.44 20.84 21.13
C LYS A 417 -6.54 21.90 21.24
N LEU A 418 -7.52 21.88 20.34
CA LEU A 418 -8.60 22.87 20.28
C LEU A 418 -9.63 22.64 21.39
N GLU A 419 -9.96 21.38 21.68
CA GLU A 419 -10.95 21.01 22.70
C GLU A 419 -10.38 19.97 23.68
N PRO A 420 -9.36 20.35 24.49
CA PRO A 420 -8.57 19.40 25.30
C PRO A 420 -9.34 18.76 26.45
N LEU A 421 -10.41 19.39 26.94
CA LEU A 421 -11.25 18.83 27.99
C LEU A 421 -12.21 17.76 27.43
N GLU A 422 -12.78 18.01 26.25
CA GLU A 422 -13.72 17.09 25.59
C GLU A 422 -12.99 15.86 25.05
N TYR A 423 -11.85 16.08 24.39
CA TYR A 423 -11.07 15.02 23.75
C TYR A 423 -9.84 14.57 24.56
N ALA A 424 -9.89 14.72 25.88
CA ALA A 424 -8.81 14.27 26.79
C ALA A 424 -8.51 12.77 26.62
N GLY A 425 -9.55 11.94 26.56
CA GLY A 425 -9.46 10.48 26.36
C GLY A 425 -9.39 10.04 24.90
N LEU A 426 -9.35 10.95 23.93
CA LEU A 426 -9.32 10.60 22.51
C LEU A 426 -8.01 9.89 22.14
N GLU A 427 -8.09 8.76 21.46
CA GLU A 427 -6.93 8.01 20.93
C GLU A 427 -7.16 7.51 19.50
N LEU A 428 -6.06 7.31 18.76
CA LEU A 428 -6.06 6.61 17.48
C LEU A 428 -6.14 5.12 17.78
N ASP A 429 -7.32 4.54 17.61
CA ASP A 429 -7.55 3.11 17.84
C ASP A 429 -6.86 2.27 16.77
N TRP A 430 -6.88 2.76 15.54
CA TRP A 430 -6.26 2.08 14.41
C TRP A 430 -5.99 3.06 13.27
N VAL A 431 -4.85 2.91 12.61
CA VAL A 431 -4.50 3.60 11.36
C VAL A 431 -3.98 2.53 10.41
N ALA A 432 -4.41 2.57 9.15
CA ALA A 432 -3.88 1.70 8.12
C ALA A 432 -2.41 2.06 7.87
N TYR A 433 -1.53 1.07 7.94
CA TYR A 433 -0.11 1.29 7.64
C TYR A 433 0.20 1.23 6.14
N VAL A 434 -0.76 0.77 5.33
CA VAL A 434 -0.74 0.78 3.86
C VAL A 434 -1.90 1.63 3.34
N ALA A 435 -1.71 2.26 2.19
CA ALA A 435 -2.75 3.10 1.61
C ALA A 435 -3.72 2.25 0.77
N ALA A 436 -5.02 2.57 0.85
CA ALA A 436 -5.98 2.12 -0.15
C ALA A 436 -5.67 2.81 -1.47
N GLN A 437 -5.34 2.01 -2.48
CA GLN A 437 -4.98 2.55 -3.79
C GLN A 437 -6.24 2.93 -4.56
N GLY A 438 -6.27 4.17 -5.05
CA GLY A 438 -7.22 4.62 -6.04
C GLY A 438 -6.81 4.15 -7.43
N GLU A 439 -7.75 4.16 -8.37
CA GLU A 439 -7.44 3.84 -9.75
C GLU A 439 -6.62 4.97 -10.41
N PHE A 440 -5.56 4.57 -11.09
CA PHE A 440 -4.69 5.47 -11.86
C PHE A 440 -4.32 4.97 -13.26
N ARG A 441 -4.38 3.65 -13.49
CA ARG A 441 -4.08 3.02 -14.77
C ARG A 441 -5.12 1.94 -15.07
N ARG A 442 -5.51 1.83 -16.34
CA ARG A 442 -6.43 0.82 -16.86
C ARG A 442 -5.84 0.19 -18.12
N TYR A 443 -6.21 -1.04 -18.44
CA TYR A 443 -5.98 -1.57 -19.77
C TYR A 443 -6.91 -0.89 -20.79
N LYS A 444 -6.46 -0.82 -22.05
CA LYS A 444 -7.31 -0.40 -23.16
C LYS A 444 -7.75 -1.64 -23.94
N GLY A 445 -8.99 -2.05 -23.72
CA GLY A 445 -9.63 -3.17 -24.43
C GLY A 445 -10.40 -2.71 -25.68
N ASP A 446 -11.22 -3.62 -26.20
CA ASP A 446 -12.11 -3.39 -27.35
C ASP A 446 -13.21 -2.36 -27.06
N HIS A 447 -13.63 -2.27 -25.79
CA HIS A 447 -14.57 -1.26 -25.31
C HIS A 447 -13.98 -0.52 -24.12
N VAL A 448 -14.22 0.78 -24.07
CA VAL A 448 -13.91 1.60 -22.90
C VAL A 448 -15.22 2.10 -22.34
N LEU A 449 -15.56 1.69 -21.10
CA LEU A 449 -16.80 2.09 -20.44
C LEU A 449 -16.88 3.62 -20.34
N THR A 450 -18.00 4.19 -20.75
CA THR A 450 -18.23 5.64 -20.76
C THR A 450 -19.31 6.07 -19.76
N GLU A 451 -19.34 7.36 -19.43
CA GLU A 451 -20.41 8.02 -18.68
C GLU A 451 -21.76 7.77 -19.33
N MET A 452 -21.78 7.74 -20.67
CA MET A 452 -23.00 7.50 -21.42
C MET A 452 -23.46 6.05 -21.34
N ASP A 453 -22.56 5.08 -21.30
CA ASP A 453 -22.94 3.68 -21.09
C ASP A 453 -23.63 3.49 -19.74
N ILE A 454 -23.07 4.10 -18.71
CA ILE A 454 -23.62 4.07 -17.36
C ILE A 454 -24.99 4.74 -17.32
N ARG A 455 -25.09 5.96 -17.85
CA ARG A 455 -26.34 6.75 -17.84
C ARG A 455 -27.45 6.19 -18.71
N ASN A 456 -27.10 5.55 -19.82
CA ASN A 456 -28.09 4.96 -20.71
C ASN A 456 -28.48 3.55 -20.26
N HIS A 457 -27.84 3.00 -19.23
CA HIS A 457 -27.94 1.59 -18.85
C HIS A 457 -27.73 0.68 -20.06
N THR A 458 -26.68 0.98 -20.84
CA THR A 458 -26.33 0.19 -22.03
C THR A 458 -26.24 -1.27 -21.62
N GLN A 459 -27.04 -2.12 -22.24
CA GLN A 459 -26.98 -3.55 -22.02
C GLN A 459 -25.89 -4.13 -22.89
N PHE A 460 -25.03 -4.93 -22.28
CA PHE A 460 -23.96 -5.61 -22.98
C PHE A 460 -24.30 -7.09 -23.09
N PRO A 461 -24.27 -7.71 -24.29
CA PRO A 461 -24.51 -9.14 -24.45
C PRO A 461 -23.55 -10.02 -23.63
N ASP A 462 -22.37 -9.49 -23.34
CA ASP A 462 -21.29 -10.07 -22.57
C ASP A 462 -21.12 -9.41 -21.18
N ALA A 463 -22.19 -8.83 -20.62
CA ALA A 463 -22.17 -8.28 -19.26
C ALA A 463 -21.77 -9.36 -18.24
N VAL A 464 -20.71 -9.09 -17.47
CA VAL A 464 -20.18 -9.98 -16.42
C VAL A 464 -20.63 -9.56 -15.02
N VAL A 465 -20.90 -8.26 -14.82
CA VAL A 465 -21.33 -7.68 -13.54
C VAL A 465 -22.37 -6.60 -13.82
N LYS A 466 -23.33 -6.41 -12.90
CA LYS A 466 -24.18 -5.21 -12.85
C LYS A 466 -23.85 -4.40 -11.62
N ASN A 467 -23.72 -3.08 -11.77
CA ASN A 467 -23.52 -2.17 -10.65
C ASN A 467 -24.79 -1.35 -10.40
N GLY A 468 -25.35 -1.45 -9.19
CA GLY A 468 -26.49 -0.65 -8.72
C GLY A 468 -26.13 0.56 -7.85
N GLY A 469 -24.84 0.81 -7.66
CA GLY A 469 -24.32 1.96 -6.95
C GLY A 469 -24.14 3.17 -7.84
N ALA A 470 -24.16 4.35 -7.21
CA ALA A 470 -23.80 5.60 -7.85
C ALA A 470 -22.39 5.57 -8.42
N PHE A 471 -22.16 6.48 -9.37
CA PHE A 471 -20.80 6.83 -9.71
C PHE A 471 -20.29 8.15 -9.11
N CYS A 472 -19.28 8.03 -8.26
CA CYS A 472 -18.40 9.05 -7.67
C CYS A 472 -17.46 9.75 -8.67
N LEU A 473 -17.40 11.07 -8.60
CA LEU A 473 -16.40 11.92 -9.25
C LEU A 473 -15.58 12.65 -8.20
N HIS A 474 -14.26 12.58 -8.33
CA HIS A 474 -13.30 13.13 -7.38
C HIS A 474 -12.59 14.30 -8.03
N TYR A 475 -12.91 15.52 -7.60
CA TYR A 475 -12.28 16.72 -8.15
C TYR A 475 -11.08 17.10 -7.28
N PRO A 476 -9.84 16.91 -7.75
CA PRO A 476 -8.67 17.22 -6.94
C PRO A 476 -8.55 18.72 -6.65
N GLY A 477 -7.82 19.05 -5.58
CA GLY A 477 -7.29 20.40 -5.37
C GLY A 477 -8.11 21.31 -4.44
N ASP A 478 -8.21 20.95 -3.16
CA ASP A 478 -8.63 21.90 -2.12
C ASP A 478 -7.55 22.98 -1.91
N ALA A 479 -7.96 24.25 -1.96
CA ALA A 479 -7.05 25.40 -1.89
C ALA A 479 -6.36 25.56 -0.54
N LYS A 480 -6.98 25.04 0.54
CA LYS A 480 -6.48 25.11 1.90
C LYS A 480 -5.81 23.79 2.31
N TYR A 481 -6.28 22.63 1.89
CA TYR A 481 -5.76 21.33 2.36
C TYR A 481 -5.39 20.42 1.20
N ASN A 482 -4.11 20.11 1.02
CA ASN A 482 -3.66 19.32 -0.13
C ASN A 482 -4.04 17.83 -0.09
N PHE A 483 -4.45 17.30 1.06
CA PHE A 483 -4.96 15.93 1.21
C PHE A 483 -6.48 15.85 1.08
N ARG A 484 -7.15 16.96 0.73
CA ARG A 484 -8.59 16.99 0.51
C ARG A 484 -8.94 17.22 -0.94
N VAL A 485 -9.96 16.50 -1.40
CA VAL A 485 -10.60 16.80 -2.69
C VAL A 485 -11.38 18.11 -2.58
N LYS A 486 -11.37 18.88 -3.67
CA LYS A 486 -12.06 20.17 -3.78
C LYS A 486 -13.57 20.02 -3.76
N ASP A 487 -14.05 19.07 -4.55
CA ASP A 487 -15.46 18.76 -4.74
C ASP A 487 -15.59 17.24 -4.93
N TRP A 488 -16.75 16.72 -4.57
CA TRP A 488 -17.07 15.31 -4.72
C TRP A 488 -18.52 15.16 -5.13
N GLU A 489 -18.76 14.49 -6.25
CA GLU A 489 -20.10 14.33 -6.80
C GLU A 489 -20.49 12.85 -6.87
N TRP A 490 -21.76 12.57 -6.55
CA TRP A 490 -22.36 11.25 -6.62
C TRP A 490 -23.49 11.27 -7.64
N ASP A 491 -23.31 10.60 -8.78
CA ASP A 491 -24.36 10.49 -9.79
C ASP A 491 -25.21 9.24 -9.53
N GLU A 492 -26.37 9.45 -8.92
CA GLU A 492 -27.44 8.47 -8.67
C GLU A 492 -28.74 8.91 -9.39
N ARG A 493 -28.64 9.57 -10.55
CA ARG A 493 -29.78 10.33 -11.09
C ARG A 493 -31.03 9.50 -11.35
N ASP A 494 -30.89 8.25 -11.77
CA ASP A 494 -32.01 7.34 -12.07
C ASP A 494 -32.13 6.16 -11.08
N GLY A 495 -31.12 5.91 -10.25
CA GLY A 495 -31.11 4.84 -9.25
C GLY A 495 -31.22 3.44 -9.84
N LYS A 496 -30.81 3.27 -11.09
CA LYS A 496 -30.88 2.01 -11.83
C LYS A 496 -29.50 1.41 -12.01
N ASP A 497 -29.46 0.09 -12.08
CA ASP A 497 -28.22 -0.64 -12.30
C ASP A 497 -27.72 -0.47 -13.74
N TYR A 498 -26.41 -0.58 -13.95
CA TYR A 498 -25.80 -0.60 -15.28
C TYR A 498 -24.90 -1.83 -15.46
N ASP A 499 -24.80 -2.29 -16.71
CA ASP A 499 -24.03 -3.47 -17.07
C ASP A 499 -22.54 -3.12 -17.24
N ILE A 500 -21.69 -4.09 -16.93
CA ILE A 500 -20.24 -4.02 -17.12
C ILE A 500 -19.82 -5.24 -17.97
N CYS A 501 -19.32 -4.99 -19.18
CA CYS A 501 -18.99 -6.02 -20.17
C CYS A 501 -17.63 -6.71 -19.98
N HIS A 502 -17.47 -7.88 -20.61
CA HIS A 502 -16.30 -8.75 -20.54
C HIS A 502 -15.04 -8.17 -21.24
N GLY A 503 -15.18 -7.09 -22.01
CA GLY A 503 -14.07 -6.39 -22.68
C GLY A 503 -13.49 -5.18 -21.93
N ILE A 504 -14.03 -4.83 -20.75
CA ILE A 504 -13.45 -3.80 -19.88
C ILE A 504 -12.39 -4.45 -19.01
N VAL A 505 -11.15 -4.38 -19.46
CA VAL A 505 -10.01 -4.82 -18.66
C VAL A 505 -9.67 -3.66 -17.72
N ASP A 506 -10.00 -3.81 -16.43
CA ASP A 506 -10.09 -2.80 -15.37
C ASP A 506 -11.35 -1.90 -15.38
N ILE A 507 -12.32 -2.29 -14.56
CA ILE A 507 -13.55 -1.53 -14.27
C ILE A 507 -13.26 -0.49 -13.20
N TRP A 508 -12.69 0.63 -13.58
CA TRP A 508 -12.63 1.79 -12.69
C TRP A 508 -12.83 3.13 -13.40
N ARG A 509 -13.10 3.12 -14.71
CA ARG A 509 -13.59 4.32 -15.38
C ARG A 509 -14.96 4.62 -14.81
N ILE A 510 -14.98 5.68 -14.01
CA ILE A 510 -16.14 6.23 -13.33
C ILE A 510 -16.45 5.44 -12.05
N SER A 511 -15.86 5.96 -10.96
CA SER A 511 -16.20 5.77 -9.56
C SER A 511 -15.92 4.45 -8.85
N ARG A 512 -15.76 4.57 -7.52
CA ARG A 512 -16.09 3.48 -6.62
C ARG A 512 -17.50 2.98 -6.84
N ILE A 513 -17.57 1.77 -7.38
CA ILE A 513 -18.67 0.86 -7.19
C ILE A 513 -18.88 0.67 -5.68
N ARG A 514 -20.00 1.15 -5.16
CA ARG A 514 -20.44 0.84 -3.79
C ARG A 514 -21.02 -0.57 -3.65
N HIS A 515 -21.23 -1.32 -4.73
CA HIS A 515 -21.93 -2.61 -4.70
C HIS A 515 -21.38 -3.57 -5.77
N ILE A 516 -20.63 -4.60 -5.36
CA ILE A 516 -20.35 -5.76 -6.21
C ILE A 516 -20.84 -7.00 -5.47
N ILE A 517 -21.68 -7.77 -6.17
CA ILE A 517 -22.29 -9.04 -5.78
C ILE A 517 -21.22 -10.14 -5.71
#